data_AF-A0A8J6YPS5-F1
#
_entry.id   AF-A0A8J6YPS5-F1
#
_cell.length_a   1.000
_cell.length_b   1.000
_cell.length_c   1.000
_cell.angle_alpha   90.00
_cell.angle_beta   90.00
_cell.angle_gamma   90.00
#
_symmetry.space_group_name_H-M   'P 1'
#
loop_
_entity.id
_entity.type
_entity.pdbx_description
1 polymer ?
#
loop_
_entity_poly.entity_id
_entity_poly.type
_entity_poly.pdbx_seq_one_letter_code
_entity_poly.pdbx_strand_id
1 'polypeptide(L)'
;LRLRPGAGRAERLSARAGAFLGTDSCRVSLPAGPRRLEALAAADLPLALTVPADAAGGEAPAAEALACLRAHRSGTVPVLLEGAGGAAPRLSTLDALDPAQMRAAGMVLIGGSASRVVAASDPAAGIGGVWVLGDDPLAAVPSGAAAE
;
A
#
# COMPACT_ATOMS: atom_id res chain seq x y z
N LEU A 1 6.78 19.62 -27.14
CA LEU A 1 6.36 19.00 -25.87
C LEU A 1 7.61 18.73 -25.02
N ARG A 2 7.65 19.13 -23.75
CA ARG A 2 8.73 18.78 -22.81
C ARG A 2 8.11 18.07 -21.60
N LEU A 3 8.64 16.90 -21.25
CA LEU A 3 8.24 16.15 -20.07
C LEU A 3 9.29 16.38 -18.97
N ARG A 4 8.83 16.68 -17.75
CA ARG A 4 9.71 16.83 -16.58
C ARG A 4 9.35 15.73 -15.57
N PRO A 5 10.25 14.77 -15.31
CA PRO A 5 9.99 13.76 -14.30
C PRO A 5 9.97 14.40 -12.91
N GLY A 6 9.21 13.77 -12.02
CA GLY A 6 9.16 14.11 -10.60
C GLY A 6 8.73 12.89 -9.81
N ALA A 7 8.99 12.90 -8.51
CA ALA A 7 8.52 11.83 -7.63
C ALA A 7 6.98 11.72 -7.73
N GLY A 8 6.47 10.50 -7.86
CA GLY A 8 5.04 10.26 -7.85
C GLY A 8 4.49 10.33 -6.42
N ARG A 9 3.16 10.30 -6.32
CA ARG A 9 2.47 10.36 -5.03
C ARG A 9 2.77 9.15 -4.15
N ALA A 10 2.83 7.96 -4.74
CA ALA A 10 3.06 6.73 -3.96
C ALA A 10 4.52 6.62 -3.48
N GLU A 11 5.51 7.12 -4.23
CA GLU A 11 6.91 7.16 -3.76
C GLU A 11 7.06 8.12 -2.58
N ARG A 12 6.46 9.31 -2.65
CA ARG A 12 6.46 10.24 -1.51
C ARG A 12 5.77 9.65 -0.28
N LEU A 13 4.63 8.98 -0.48
CA LEU A 13 3.89 8.34 0.60
C LEU A 13 4.68 7.18 1.21
N SER A 14 5.28 6.34 0.37
CA SER A 14 6.16 5.25 0.79
C SER A 14 7.33 5.79 1.63
N ALA A 15 8.04 6.81 1.13
CA ALA A 15 9.19 7.38 1.83
C ALA A 15 8.82 7.96 3.20
N ARG A 16 7.63 8.58 3.32
CA ARG A 16 7.11 9.05 4.61
C ARG A 16 6.79 7.91 5.57
N ALA A 17 6.37 6.77 5.06
CA ALA A 17 6.03 5.59 5.84
C ALA A 17 7.18 4.59 6.00
N GLY A 18 8.37 4.89 5.45
CA GLY A 18 9.55 4.03 5.49
C GLY A 18 9.85 3.44 4.13
N ALA A 19 9.72 2.11 4.01
CA ALA A 19 10.08 1.35 2.81
C ALA A 19 8.90 0.51 2.30
N PHE A 20 7.70 1.09 2.28
CA PHE A 20 6.47 0.39 1.87
C PHE A 20 6.57 -0.16 0.44
N LEU A 21 7.18 0.59 -0.48
CA LEU A 21 7.43 0.17 -1.87
C LEU A 21 8.94 -0.05 -2.11
N GLY A 22 9.66 -0.53 -1.10
CA GLY A 22 11.12 -0.72 -1.16
C GLY A 22 11.58 -1.91 -1.99
N THR A 23 10.64 -2.79 -2.37
CA THR A 23 10.85 -4.00 -3.17
C THR A 23 10.03 -3.93 -4.46
N ASP A 24 10.00 -5.04 -5.21
CA ASP A 24 9.10 -5.21 -6.34
C ASP A 24 7.67 -4.86 -5.93
N SER A 25 7.07 -3.95 -6.67
CA SER A 25 5.73 -3.43 -6.36
C SER A 25 4.97 -3.14 -7.64
N CYS A 26 3.64 -3.14 -7.54
CA CYS A 26 2.77 -2.83 -8.66
C CYS A 26 1.99 -1.54 -8.41
N ARG A 27 1.78 -0.77 -9.48
CA ARG A 27 0.89 0.40 -9.46
C ARG A 27 -0.28 0.17 -10.40
N VAL A 28 -1.49 0.43 -9.92
CA VAL A 28 -2.70 0.29 -10.73
C VAL A 28 -3.74 1.34 -10.35
N SER A 29 -4.45 1.83 -11.35
CA SER A 29 -5.64 2.65 -11.17
C SER A 29 -6.88 1.77 -11.35
N LEU A 30 -7.89 1.94 -10.50
CA LEU A 30 -9.19 1.28 -10.65
C LEU A 30 -10.11 2.09 -11.58
N PRO A 31 -11.07 1.45 -12.28
CA PRO A 31 -11.29 0.00 -12.33
C PRO A 31 -10.18 -0.75 -13.07
N ALA A 32 -9.87 -1.95 -12.58
CA ALA A 32 -9.02 -2.91 -13.28
C ALA A 32 -9.87 -4.14 -13.62
N GLY A 33 -9.70 -4.69 -14.82
CA GLY A 33 -10.46 -5.89 -15.23
C GLY A 33 -10.13 -7.10 -14.35
N PRO A 34 -11.03 -8.10 -14.27
CA PRO A 34 -10.93 -9.22 -13.33
C PRO A 34 -9.63 -10.00 -13.47
N ARG A 35 -9.16 -10.25 -14.70
CA ARG A 35 -7.88 -10.94 -14.94
C ARG A 35 -6.68 -10.17 -14.40
N ARG A 36 -6.72 -8.84 -14.41
CA ARG A 36 -5.64 -7.99 -13.88
C ARG A 36 -5.69 -7.96 -12.36
N LEU A 37 -6.88 -7.87 -11.76
CA LEU A 37 -7.05 -7.95 -10.31
C LEU A 37 -6.51 -9.29 -9.78
N GLU A 38 -6.89 -10.39 -10.43
CA GLU A 38 -6.42 -11.73 -10.04
C GLU A 38 -4.89 -11.84 -10.12
N ALA A 39 -4.29 -11.36 -11.21
CA ALA A 39 -2.84 -11.37 -11.37
C ALA A 39 -2.13 -10.52 -10.29
N LEU A 40 -2.69 -9.35 -9.94
CA LEU A 40 -2.13 -8.49 -8.89
C LEU A 40 -2.28 -9.12 -7.49
N ALA A 41 -3.40 -9.79 -7.23
CA ALA A 41 -3.64 -10.47 -5.97
C ALA A 41 -2.71 -11.67 -5.82
N ALA A 42 -2.63 -12.52 -6.86
CA ALA A 42 -1.78 -13.70 -6.90
C ALA A 42 -0.27 -13.39 -6.86
N ALA A 43 0.15 -12.24 -7.40
CA ALA A 43 1.56 -11.83 -7.35
C ALA A 43 2.02 -11.51 -5.92
N ASP A 44 1.10 -11.23 -5.00
CA ASP A 44 1.36 -10.91 -3.58
C ASP A 44 2.40 -9.79 -3.34
N LEU A 45 2.60 -8.91 -4.33
CA LEU A 45 3.50 -7.77 -4.20
C LEU A 45 2.81 -6.61 -3.48
N PRO A 46 3.56 -5.71 -2.83
CA PRO A 46 3.08 -4.39 -2.44
C PRO A 46 2.42 -3.66 -3.61
N LEU A 47 1.25 -3.07 -3.35
CA LEU A 47 0.42 -2.41 -4.35
C LEU A 47 0.27 -0.93 -4.02
N ALA A 48 0.38 -0.08 -5.03
CA ALA A 48 -0.07 1.30 -5.01
C ALA A 48 -1.34 1.44 -5.86
N LEU A 49 -2.48 1.65 -5.21
CA LEU A 49 -3.79 1.78 -5.83
C LEU A 49 -4.26 3.24 -5.84
N THR A 50 -4.89 3.64 -6.94
CA THR A 50 -5.68 4.87 -7.01
C THR A 50 -7.09 4.57 -7.47
N VAL A 51 -8.07 5.22 -6.84
CA VAL A 51 -9.45 5.23 -7.30
C VAL A 51 -9.74 6.65 -7.81
N PRO A 52 -9.86 6.85 -9.13
CA PRO A 52 -10.26 8.13 -9.68
C PRO A 52 -11.60 8.58 -9.07
N ALA A 53 -11.72 9.86 -8.71
CA ALA A 53 -12.94 10.39 -8.08
C ALA A 53 -14.17 10.23 -9.00
N ASP A 54 -13.94 10.31 -10.30
CA ASP A 54 -14.87 10.16 -11.41
C ASP A 54 -15.00 8.71 -11.91
N ALA A 55 -14.39 7.74 -11.24
CA ALA A 55 -14.52 6.34 -11.62
C ALA A 55 -16.01 5.93 -11.68
N ALA A 56 -16.41 5.45 -12.86
CA ALA A 56 -17.75 4.93 -13.09
C ALA A 56 -18.03 3.71 -12.18
N GLY A 57 -19.27 3.57 -11.72
CA GLY A 57 -19.68 2.45 -10.85
C GLY A 57 -19.52 2.71 -9.34
N GLY A 58 -19.13 3.91 -8.93
CA GLY A 58 -19.10 4.31 -7.53
C GLY A 58 -18.08 3.50 -6.71
N GLU A 59 -18.56 2.74 -5.72
CA GLU A 59 -17.72 1.89 -4.85
C GLU A 59 -17.46 0.49 -5.43
N ALA A 60 -18.15 0.09 -6.50
CA ALA A 60 -18.06 -1.28 -7.03
C ALA A 60 -16.62 -1.70 -7.43
N PRO A 61 -15.84 -0.88 -8.16
CA PRO A 61 -14.45 -1.24 -8.47
C PRO A 61 -13.58 -1.43 -7.24
N ALA A 62 -13.83 -0.64 -6.19
CA ALA A 62 -13.11 -0.74 -4.93
C ALA A 62 -13.50 -2.02 -4.17
N ALA A 63 -14.78 -2.36 -4.15
CA ALA A 63 -15.29 -3.59 -3.55
C ALA A 63 -14.74 -4.85 -4.25
N GLU A 64 -14.73 -4.86 -5.59
CA GLU A 64 -14.17 -5.96 -6.39
C GLU A 64 -12.68 -6.17 -6.11
N ALA A 65 -11.89 -5.09 -6.09
CA ALA A 65 -10.48 -5.17 -5.77
C ALA A 65 -10.24 -5.68 -4.34
N LEU A 66 -10.99 -5.19 -3.34
CA LEU A 66 -10.86 -5.67 -1.97
C LEU A 66 -11.23 -7.15 -1.81
N ALA A 67 -12.31 -7.59 -2.46
CA ALA A 67 -12.72 -9.00 -2.44
C ALA A 67 -11.62 -9.90 -3.02
N CYS A 68 -11.04 -9.50 -4.16
CA CYS A 68 -9.96 -10.25 -4.80
C CYS A 68 -8.69 -10.29 -3.91
N LEU A 69 -8.29 -9.16 -3.33
CA LEU A 69 -7.10 -9.11 -2.45
C LEU A 69 -7.27 -9.92 -1.17
N ARG A 70 -8.45 -9.87 -0.53
CA ARG A 70 -8.75 -10.63 0.68
C ARG A 70 -8.78 -12.14 0.46
N ALA A 71 -9.04 -12.59 -0.77
CA ALA A 71 -8.95 -14.00 -1.11
C ALA A 71 -7.50 -14.52 -1.13
N HIS A 72 -6.51 -13.63 -1.25
CA HIS A 72 -5.10 -13.99 -1.47
C HIS A 72 -4.17 -13.62 -0.31
N ARG A 73 -4.56 -12.65 0.52
CA ARG A 73 -3.69 -12.06 1.55
C ARG A 73 -4.34 -12.15 2.92
N SER A 74 -3.51 -12.23 3.96
CA SER A 74 -3.98 -12.11 5.34
C SER A 74 -4.67 -10.76 5.53
N GLY A 75 -5.77 -10.75 6.28
CA GLY A 75 -6.46 -9.54 6.69
C GLY A 75 -5.60 -8.56 7.51
N THR A 76 -4.51 -9.04 8.10
CA THR A 76 -3.58 -8.26 8.92
C THR A 76 -2.54 -7.49 8.11
N VAL A 77 -2.44 -7.67 6.78
CA VAL A 77 -1.43 -6.96 5.99
C VAL A 77 -1.63 -5.44 6.10
N PRO A 78 -0.54 -4.68 6.24
CA PRO A 78 -0.63 -3.24 6.45
C PRO A 78 -1.20 -2.53 5.22
N VAL A 79 -2.02 -1.52 5.49
CA VAL A 79 -2.62 -0.65 4.48
C VAL A 79 -2.35 0.79 4.87
N LEU A 80 -1.84 1.58 3.94
CA LEU A 80 -1.64 3.01 4.13
C LEU A 80 -2.57 3.82 3.25
N LEU A 81 -3.37 4.69 3.85
CA LEU A 81 -4.34 5.54 3.16
C LEU A 81 -3.88 6.99 3.20
N GLU A 82 -3.87 7.66 2.05
CA GLU A 82 -3.70 9.12 1.98
C GLU A 82 -4.90 9.75 1.27
N GLY A 83 -5.67 10.54 2.02
CA GLY A 83 -6.87 11.22 1.50
C GLY A 83 -6.56 12.19 0.34
N ALA A 84 -7.55 12.44 -0.51
CA ALA A 84 -7.43 13.51 -1.50
C ALA A 84 -7.13 14.87 -0.81
N GLY A 85 -6.28 15.70 -1.40
CA GLY A 85 -5.91 17.01 -0.84
C GLY A 85 -4.77 17.03 0.17
N GLY A 86 -4.05 15.92 0.38
CA GLY A 86 -2.83 15.90 1.19
C GLY A 86 -3.06 15.78 2.69
N ALA A 87 -4.21 15.25 3.10
CA ALA A 87 -4.46 14.87 4.49
C ALA A 87 -3.36 13.95 5.04
N ALA A 88 -3.15 13.98 6.36
CA ALA A 88 -2.19 13.11 7.01
C ALA A 88 -2.50 11.64 6.69
N PRO A 89 -1.49 10.84 6.28
CA PRO A 89 -1.71 9.45 5.94
C PRO A 89 -2.02 8.65 7.20
N ARG A 90 -2.86 7.61 7.04
CA ARG A 90 -3.31 6.75 8.14
C ARG A 90 -2.97 5.31 7.83
N LEU A 91 -2.37 4.63 8.81
CA LEU A 91 -2.12 3.19 8.78
C LEU A 91 -3.37 2.43 9.22
N SER A 92 -3.63 1.31 8.57
CA SER A 92 -4.74 0.38 8.80
C SER A 92 -4.30 -1.04 8.41
N THR A 93 -5.24 -1.97 8.37
CA THR A 93 -5.07 -3.33 7.85
C THR A 93 -6.06 -3.62 6.72
N LEU A 94 -5.83 -4.68 5.96
CA LEU A 94 -6.70 -5.08 4.85
C LEU A 94 -8.11 -5.47 5.30
N ASP A 95 -8.28 -6.06 6.47
CA ASP A 95 -9.61 -6.38 7.02
C ASP A 95 -10.38 -5.14 7.47
N ALA A 96 -9.68 -4.13 7.97
CA ALA A 96 -10.29 -2.88 8.41
C ALA A 96 -10.58 -1.92 7.25
N LEU A 97 -10.04 -2.17 6.05
CA LEU A 97 -10.25 -1.33 4.87
C LEU A 97 -11.62 -1.58 4.22
N ASP A 98 -12.41 -0.54 4.02
CA ASP A 98 -13.69 -0.64 3.29
C ASP A 98 -13.65 0.05 1.90
N PRO A 99 -14.60 -0.25 1.01
CA PRO A 99 -14.64 0.34 -0.33
C PRO A 99 -14.76 1.88 -0.33
N ALA A 100 -15.50 2.45 0.63
CA ALA A 100 -15.72 3.89 0.74
C ALA A 100 -14.42 4.61 1.13
N GLN A 101 -13.65 4.05 2.07
CA GLN A 101 -12.34 4.53 2.46
C GLN A 101 -11.35 4.49 1.28
N MET A 102 -11.34 3.39 0.52
CA MET A 102 -10.45 3.26 -0.64
C MET A 102 -10.80 4.25 -1.75
N ARG A 103 -12.10 4.53 -1.95
CA ARG A 103 -12.58 5.55 -2.91
C ARG A 103 -12.30 6.98 -2.44
N ALA A 104 -12.44 7.26 -1.15
CA ALA A 104 -12.12 8.57 -0.57
C ALA A 104 -10.61 8.83 -0.51
N ALA A 105 -9.80 7.77 -0.50
CA ALA A 105 -8.36 7.86 -0.56
C ALA A 105 -7.90 8.28 -1.96
N GLY A 106 -7.01 9.26 -2.01
CA GLY A 106 -6.35 9.65 -3.25
C GLY A 106 -5.13 8.77 -3.57
N MET A 107 -4.67 7.97 -2.61
CA MET A 107 -3.67 6.92 -2.77
C MET A 107 -3.86 5.88 -1.67
N VAL A 108 -3.77 4.59 -2.04
CA VAL A 108 -3.75 3.48 -1.09
C VAL A 108 -2.53 2.62 -1.36
N LEU A 109 -1.70 2.40 -0.35
CA LEU A 109 -0.66 1.38 -0.39
C LEU A 109 -1.15 0.15 0.36
N ILE A 110 -1.03 -1.03 -0.25
CA ILE A 110 -1.42 -2.31 0.36
C ILE A 110 -0.21 -3.22 0.35
N GLY A 111 0.16 -3.76 1.50
CA GLY A 111 1.30 -4.66 1.65
C GLY A 111 1.08 -6.02 1.00
N GLY A 112 2.17 -6.70 0.65
CA GLY A 112 2.19 -8.14 0.39
C GLY A 112 2.13 -8.95 1.69
N SER A 113 2.10 -10.28 1.61
CA SER A 113 2.02 -11.13 2.81
C SER A 113 3.26 -11.04 3.70
N ALA A 114 4.42 -10.70 3.15
CA ALA A 114 5.63 -10.48 3.94
C ALA A 114 5.77 -9.02 4.42
N SER A 115 4.81 -8.13 4.16
CA SER A 115 4.83 -6.77 4.71
C SER A 115 4.67 -6.75 6.23
N ARG A 116 5.36 -5.84 6.91
CA ARG A 116 5.24 -5.70 8.37
C ARG A 116 5.33 -4.24 8.84
N VAL A 117 4.77 -3.99 10.01
CA VAL A 117 4.90 -2.72 10.72
C VAL A 117 5.96 -2.88 11.81
N VAL A 118 6.90 -1.96 11.89
CA VAL A 118 7.96 -1.93 12.92
C VAL A 118 7.93 -0.61 13.66
N ALA A 119 8.25 -0.64 14.96
CA ALA A 119 8.36 0.58 15.76
C ALA A 119 9.51 1.44 15.22
N ALA A 120 9.28 2.75 15.11
CA ALA A 120 10.35 3.69 14.83
C ALA A 120 11.15 3.95 16.11
N SER A 121 12.47 4.05 16.00
CA SER A 121 13.33 4.44 17.12
C SER A 121 13.07 5.89 17.57
N ASP A 122 12.62 6.74 16.65
CA ASP A 122 12.15 8.10 16.91
C ASP A 122 10.61 8.15 16.80
N PRO A 123 9.88 8.53 17.87
CA PRO A 123 8.42 8.63 17.83
C PRO A 123 7.89 9.71 16.88
N ALA A 124 8.73 10.68 16.48
CA ALA A 124 8.38 11.67 15.46
C ALA A 124 8.51 11.15 14.02
N ALA A 125 9.13 9.98 13.83
CA ALA A 125 9.38 9.40 12.53
C ALA A 125 8.30 8.39 12.10
N GLY A 126 8.19 8.18 10.79
CA GLY A 126 7.19 7.31 10.21
C GLY A 126 5.75 7.84 10.31
N ILE A 127 4.78 6.93 10.29
CA ILE A 127 3.35 7.28 10.39
C ILE A 127 2.88 6.99 11.81
N GLY A 128 2.91 8.00 12.67
CA GLY A 128 2.54 7.85 14.08
C GLY A 128 3.53 7.01 14.88
N GLY A 129 4.83 7.15 14.60
CA GLY A 129 5.90 6.44 15.32
C GLY A 129 6.16 5.01 14.82
N VAL A 130 5.64 4.64 13.64
CA VAL A 130 5.90 3.32 13.05
C VAL A 130 6.34 3.42 11.59
N TRP A 131 7.18 2.48 11.20
CA TRP A 131 7.60 2.26 9.82
C TRP A 131 6.90 1.04 9.22
N VAL A 132 6.69 1.06 7.92
CA VAL A 132 6.18 -0.08 7.17
C VAL A 132 7.24 -0.56 6.19
N LEU A 133 7.46 -1.87 6.17
CA LEU A 133 8.35 -2.57 5.25
C LEU A 133 7.49 -3.41 4.30
N GLY A 134 7.53 -3.11 2.99
CA GLY A 134 6.65 -3.69 1.96
C GLY A 134 6.89 -5.16 1.65
N ASP A 135 8.13 -5.58 1.65
CA ASP A 135 8.55 -6.96 1.79
C ASP A 135 9.94 -6.83 2.35
N ASP A 136 10.21 -7.49 3.45
CA ASP A 136 11.54 -7.42 4.05
C ASP A 136 12.30 -8.66 3.63
N PRO A 137 13.22 -8.54 2.65
CA PRO A 137 14.12 -9.63 2.34
C PRO A 137 15.02 -9.97 3.54
N LEU A 138 15.19 -9.07 4.52
CA LEU A 138 16.02 -9.29 5.70
C LEU A 138 15.30 -10.08 6.80
N ALA A 139 13.99 -10.31 6.72
CA ALA A 139 13.31 -11.17 7.70
C ALA A 139 13.67 -12.65 7.55
N ALA A 140 14.26 -13.04 6.42
CA ALA A 140 14.91 -14.34 6.26
C ALA A 140 16.30 -14.40 6.92
N VAL A 141 16.89 -13.25 7.31
CA VAL A 141 18.16 -13.20 8.04
C VAL A 141 17.83 -13.19 9.54
N PRO A 142 18.13 -14.27 10.28
CA PRO A 142 17.91 -14.28 11.72
C PRO A 142 18.66 -13.10 12.34
N SER A 143 18.03 -12.42 13.29
CA SER A 143 18.46 -11.17 13.95
C SER A 143 19.73 -11.30 14.82
N GLY A 144 20.61 -12.26 14.52
CA GLY A 144 21.87 -12.52 15.22
C GLY A 144 23.15 -12.16 14.45
N ALA A 145 23.06 -11.61 13.23
CA ALA A 145 24.24 -11.37 12.38
C ALA A 145 24.67 -9.89 12.31
N ALA A 146 24.56 -9.14 13.40
CA ALA A 146 25.12 -7.79 13.50
C ALA A 146 25.79 -7.58 14.86
N ALA A 147 26.91 -8.28 15.05
CA ALA A 147 27.99 -7.89 15.96
C ALA A 147 29.25 -8.67 15.58
N GLU A 148 30.06 -8.09 14.68
CA GLU A 148 31.53 -8.15 14.71
C GLU A 148 32.09 -6.95 13.94
#